data_AF-A0A7W4HJM8-F1
#
_entry.id   AF-A0A7W4HJM8-F1
#
_cell.length_a   1.000
_cell.length_b   1.000
_cell.length_c   1.000
_cell.angle_alpha   90.00
_cell.angle_beta   90.00
_cell.angle_gamma   90.00
#
_symmetry.space_group_name_H-M   'P 1'
#
loop_
_entity.id
_entity.type
_entity.pdbx_description
1 polymer ?
#
loop_
_entity_poly.entity_id
_entity_poly.type
_entity_poly.pdbx_seq_one_letter_code
_entity_poly.pdbx_strand_id
1 'polypeptide(L)'
;MTTPKITDSQEKMSAAVGAIIFFAPHFMAKKTEFVVFYMKQAFGLVLVDIILGILAILPVIGFIFSLASLLVVLVMLFCAYKAYTGEKFEIPQLMKYVDMLIEKASFLKPLFTPKN
;
A
#
# COMPACT_ATOMS: atom_id res chain seq x y z
N MET A 1 -21.02 2.59 -7.10
CA MET A 1 -20.36 3.27 -8.25
C MET A 1 -19.06 2.55 -8.49
N THR A 2 -18.88 1.87 -9.62
CA THR A 2 -17.60 1.24 -9.96
C THR A 2 -16.62 2.32 -10.40
N THR A 3 -15.46 2.42 -9.74
CA THR A 3 -14.38 3.32 -10.17
C THR A 3 -13.98 2.96 -11.62
N PRO A 4 -13.81 3.95 -12.52
CA PRO A 4 -13.38 3.67 -13.88
C PRO A 4 -12.03 2.93 -13.88
N LYS A 5 -11.92 1.92 -14.73
CA LYS A 5 -10.70 1.12 -14.88
C LYS A 5 -9.62 1.96 -15.53
N ILE A 6 -8.46 2.07 -14.89
CA ILE A 6 -7.32 2.79 -15.45
C ILE A 6 -6.82 2.04 -16.69
N THR A 7 -6.53 2.76 -17.77
CA THR A 7 -6.07 2.17 -19.03
C THR A 7 -4.59 2.45 -19.30
N ASP A 8 -4.07 3.60 -18.85
CA ASP A 8 -2.68 4.02 -19.04
C ASP A 8 -1.67 3.03 -18.45
N SER A 9 -0.72 2.61 -19.27
CA SER A 9 0.25 1.59 -18.90
C SER A 9 1.27 2.08 -17.87
N GLN A 10 1.71 3.35 -17.98
CA GLN A 10 2.69 3.93 -17.06
C GLN A 10 2.09 4.16 -15.66
N GLU A 11 0.82 4.56 -15.60
CA GLU A 11 0.07 4.69 -14.37
C GLU A 11 -0.15 3.35 -13.67
N LYS A 12 -0.57 2.31 -14.41
CA LYS A 12 -0.69 0.94 -13.89
C LYS A 12 0.62 0.42 -13.32
N MET A 13 1.72 0.60 -14.05
CA MET A 13 3.04 0.17 -13.62
C MET A 13 3.47 0.91 -12.35
N SER A 14 3.30 2.23 -12.32
CA SER A 14 3.64 3.05 -11.15
C SER A 14 2.80 2.68 -9.93
N ALA A 15 1.52 2.37 -10.11
CA ALA A 15 0.64 1.91 -9.05
C ALA A 15 1.01 0.51 -8.55
N ALA A 16 1.32 -0.43 -9.44
CA ALA A 16 1.74 -1.78 -9.09
C ALA A 16 3.06 -1.78 -8.31
N VAL A 17 4.03 -0.98 -8.75
CA VAL A 17 5.28 -0.81 -8.01
C VAL A 17 5.04 -0.09 -6.68
N GLY A 18 4.16 0.93 -6.66
CA GLY A 18 3.72 1.60 -5.44
C GLY A 18 3.01 0.69 -4.44
N ALA A 19 2.34 -0.36 -4.91
CA ALA A 19 1.67 -1.36 -4.07
C ALA A 19 2.66 -2.32 -3.36
N ILE A 20 3.89 -2.44 -3.86
CA ILE A 20 4.96 -3.23 -3.25
C ILE A 20 5.92 -2.33 -2.45
N ILE A 21 6.35 -1.23 -3.05
CA ILE A 21 7.32 -0.29 -2.48
C ILE A 21 6.68 1.10 -2.52
N PHE A 22 6.05 1.50 -1.41
CA PHE A 22 5.23 2.71 -1.37
C PHE A 22 5.96 4.01 -1.73
N PHE A 23 7.29 4.08 -1.56
CA PHE A 23 8.09 5.25 -1.91
C PHE A 23 8.57 5.25 -3.36
N ALA A 24 8.58 4.12 -4.05
CA ALA A 24 9.14 4.00 -5.40
C ALA A 24 8.49 4.95 -6.43
N PRO A 25 7.16 5.21 -6.40
CA PRO A 25 6.54 6.14 -7.36
C PRO A 25 7.01 7.60 -7.25
N HIS A 26 7.77 7.98 -6.20
CA HIS A 26 8.41 9.30 -6.16
C HIS A 26 9.46 9.50 -7.26
N PHE A 27 10.02 8.40 -7.78
CA PHE A 27 11.05 8.40 -8.81
C PHE A 27 10.50 7.96 -10.18
N MET A 28 9.17 7.88 -10.32
CA MET A 28 8.51 7.41 -11.53
C MET A 28 7.80 8.52 -12.28
N ALA A 29 7.48 8.25 -13.55
CA ALA A 29 6.86 9.22 -14.45
C ALA A 29 5.41 9.59 -14.04
N LYS A 30 4.69 8.71 -13.34
CA LYS A 30 3.28 8.91 -12.97
C LYS A 30 3.11 8.80 -11.46
N LYS A 31 2.48 9.82 -10.88
CA LYS A 31 2.07 9.85 -9.47
C LYS A 31 0.66 10.46 -9.37
N THR A 32 -0.28 9.77 -9.99
CA THR A 32 -1.70 10.12 -10.00
C THR A 32 -2.38 9.76 -8.68
N GLU A 33 -3.64 10.12 -8.50
CA GLU A 33 -4.44 9.69 -7.34
C GLU A 33 -4.53 8.16 -7.20
N PHE A 34 -4.58 7.44 -8.33
CA PHE A 34 -4.60 5.98 -8.34
C PHE A 34 -3.28 5.39 -7.85
N VAL A 35 -2.15 5.96 -8.28
CA VAL A 35 -0.82 5.56 -7.81
C VAL A 35 -0.69 5.85 -6.32
N VAL A 36 -1.06 7.06 -5.89
CA VAL A 36 -1.02 7.47 -4.48
C VAL A 36 -1.90 6.58 -3.60
N PHE A 37 -3.05 6.14 -4.10
CA PHE A 37 -3.91 5.21 -3.40
C PHE A 37 -3.18 3.89 -3.06
N TYR A 38 -2.52 3.28 -4.04
CA TYR A 38 -1.73 2.07 -3.81
C TYR A 38 -0.48 2.33 -2.97
N MET A 39 0.14 3.51 -3.07
CA MET A 39 1.21 3.92 -2.14
C MET A 39 0.72 3.96 -0.69
N LYS A 40 -0.44 4.57 -0.41
CA LYS A 40 -1.02 4.61 0.95
C LYS A 40 -1.33 3.21 1.46
N GLN A 41 -1.91 2.37 0.62
CA GLN A 41 -2.25 1.00 0.99
C GLN A 41 -1.00 0.17 1.32
N ALA A 42 0.06 0.28 0.50
CA ALA A 42 1.34 -0.36 0.77
C ALA A 42 2.00 0.18 2.05
N PHE A 43 1.95 1.49 2.28
CA PHE A 43 2.46 2.09 3.53
C PHE A 43 1.74 1.50 4.76
N GLY A 44 0.41 1.38 4.70
CA GLY A 44 -0.36 0.73 5.76
C GLY A 44 0.02 -0.73 5.99
N LEU A 45 0.17 -1.51 4.91
CA LEU A 45 0.58 -2.92 5.00
C LEU A 45 1.99 -3.07 5.58
N VAL A 46 2.92 -2.20 5.20
CA VAL A 46 4.28 -2.17 5.79
C VAL A 46 4.24 -1.88 7.29
N LEU A 47 3.39 -0.95 7.75
CA LEU A 47 3.24 -0.70 9.18
C LEU A 47 2.66 -1.90 9.93
N VAL A 48 1.67 -2.58 9.34
CA VAL A 48 1.14 -3.83 9.90
C VAL A 48 2.23 -4.89 9.99
N ASP A 49 3.03 -5.05 8.94
CA ASP A 49 4.11 -6.06 8.89
C ASP A 49 5.20 -5.78 9.93
N ILE A 50 5.57 -4.51 10.14
CA ILE A 50 6.50 -4.10 11.20
C ILE A 50 5.96 -4.49 12.59
N ILE A 51 4.66 -4.24 12.85
CA ILE A 51 4.02 -4.60 14.13
C ILE A 51 4.04 -6.13 14.31
N LEU A 52 3.68 -6.89 13.26
CA LEU A 52 3.72 -8.36 13.29
C LEU A 52 5.14 -8.88 13.53
N GLY A 53 6.15 -8.28 12.91
CA GLY A 53 7.57 -8.63 13.11
C GLY A 53 8.03 -8.43 14.56
N ILE A 54 7.59 -7.36 15.22
CA ILE A 54 7.87 -7.13 16.65
C ILE A 54 7.18 -8.20 17.51
N LEU A 55 5.92 -8.52 17.22
CA LEU A 55 5.17 -9.56 17.94
C LEU A 55 5.74 -10.97 17.71
N ALA A 56 6.37 -11.20 16.55
CA ALA A 56 6.99 -12.46 16.18
C ALA A 56 8.20 -12.84 17.05
N ILE A 57 8.77 -11.89 17.80
CA ILE A 57 9.88 -12.13 18.75
C ILE A 57 9.43 -13.01 19.93
N LEU A 58 8.13 -13.08 20.22
CA LEU A 58 7.61 -13.86 21.35
C LEU A 58 7.77 -15.38 21.11
N PRO A 59 8.37 -16.12 22.06
CA PRO A 59 8.86 -17.49 21.81
C PRO A 59 7.78 -18.55 21.52
N VAL A 60 6.54 -18.36 21.99
CA VAL A 60 5.46 -19.35 21.82
C VAL A 60 4.50 -18.98 20.69
N ILE A 61 4.15 -17.70 20.57
CA ILE A 61 3.17 -17.22 19.59
C ILE A 61 3.82 -16.60 18.34
N GLY A 62 5.14 -16.48 18.32
CA GLY A 62 5.88 -15.82 17.25
C GLY A 62 5.67 -16.47 15.89
N PHE A 63 5.51 -17.79 15.85
CA PHE A 63 5.20 -18.52 14.62
C PHE A 63 3.89 -18.06 13.97
N ILE A 64 2.85 -17.79 14.76
CA ILE A 64 1.56 -17.31 14.24
C ILE A 64 1.73 -15.93 13.61
N PHE A 65 2.51 -15.05 14.23
CA PHE A 65 2.78 -13.72 13.69
C PHE A 65 3.66 -13.76 12.44
N SER A 66 4.61 -14.69 12.36
CA SER A 66 5.38 -14.92 11.13
C SER A 66 4.50 -15.40 9.97
N LEU A 67 3.53 -16.28 10.23
CA LEU A 67 2.54 -16.67 9.22
C LEU A 67 1.64 -15.49 8.82
N ALA A 68 1.23 -14.66 9.77
CA ALA A 68 0.46 -13.46 9.46
C ALA A 68 1.25 -12.46 8.61
N SER A 69 2.55 -12.29 8.89
CA SER A 69 3.47 -11.46 8.09
C SER A 69 3.56 -11.97 6.64
N LEU A 70 3.67 -13.30 6.46
CA LEU A 70 3.60 -13.90 5.12
C LEU A 70 2.28 -13.58 4.40
N LEU A 71 1.14 -13.60 5.11
CA LEU A 71 -0.15 -13.21 4.53
C LEU A 71 -0.16 -11.74 4.10
N VAL A 72 0.47 -10.84 4.85
CA VAL A 72 0.59 -9.42 4.47
C VAL A 72 1.33 -9.27 3.14
N VAL A 73 2.44 -9.99 2.95
CA VAL A 73 3.18 -9.99 1.69
C VAL A 73 2.32 -10.50 0.53
N LEU A 74 1.55 -11.57 0.74
CA LEU A 74 0.62 -12.08 -0.28
C LEU A 74 -0.47 -11.05 -0.64
N VAL A 75 -0.98 -10.31 0.35
CA VAL A 75 -1.93 -9.22 0.13
C VAL A 75 -1.30 -8.07 -0.65
N MET A 76 -0.04 -7.71 -0.39
CA MET A 76 0.69 -6.70 -1.17
C MET A 76 0.83 -7.14 -2.64
N LEU A 77 1.18 -8.40 -2.89
CA LEU A 77 1.24 -8.96 -4.25
C LEU A 77 -0.12 -8.93 -4.95
N PHE A 78 -1.21 -9.27 -4.24
CA PHE A 78 -2.56 -9.16 -4.77
C PHE A 78 -2.94 -7.71 -5.11
N CYS A 79 -2.56 -6.74 -4.26
CA CYS A 79 -2.76 -5.32 -4.54
C CYS A 79 -1.99 -4.87 -5.77
N ALA A 80 -0.73 -5.32 -5.93
CA ALA A 80 0.05 -5.02 -7.13
C ALA A 80 -0.57 -5.61 -8.39
N TYR A 81 -1.10 -6.83 -8.31
CA TYR A 81 -1.86 -7.44 -9.42
C TYR A 81 -3.10 -6.60 -9.78
N LYS A 82 -3.89 -6.16 -8.78
CA LYS A 82 -5.06 -5.30 -9.01
C LYS A 82 -4.69 -3.92 -9.58
N ALA A 83 -3.59 -3.33 -9.10
CA ALA A 83 -3.05 -2.10 -9.65
C ALA A 83 -2.63 -2.27 -11.12
N TYR A 84 -1.99 -3.39 -11.45
CA TYR A 84 -1.56 -3.72 -12.81
C TYR A 84 -2.74 -3.96 -13.75
N THR A 85 -3.85 -4.54 -13.27
CA THR A 85 -5.08 -4.62 -14.07
C THR A 85 -5.78 -3.27 -14.21
N GLY A 86 -5.38 -2.24 -13.49
CA GLY A 86 -6.00 -0.91 -13.48
C GLY A 86 -7.27 -0.84 -12.63
N GLU A 87 -7.48 -1.81 -11.75
CA GLU A 87 -8.63 -1.87 -10.85
C GLU A 87 -8.26 -1.24 -9.50
N LYS A 88 -9.12 -0.36 -8.98
CA LYS A 88 -8.96 0.16 -7.63
C LYS A 88 -9.52 -0.86 -6.65
N PHE A 89 -8.65 -1.45 -5.83
CA PHE A 89 -9.01 -2.39 -4.78
C PHE A 89 -8.62 -1.83 -3.42
N GLU A 90 -9.63 -1.57 -2.58
CA GLU A 90 -9.44 -1.05 -1.23
C GLU A 90 -9.55 -2.15 -0.20
N ILE A 91 -8.54 -2.24 0.67
CA ILE A 91 -8.60 -3.05 1.87
C ILE A 91 -9.43 -2.31 2.91
N PRO A 92 -10.61 -2.84 3.29
CA PRO A 92 -11.48 -2.19 4.27
C PRO A 92 -10.73 -1.92 5.57
N GLN A 93 -11.09 -0.81 6.24
CA GLN A 93 -10.51 -0.36 7.52
C GLN A 93 -9.04 0.09 7.46
N LEU A 94 -8.17 -0.54 6.67
CA LEU A 94 -6.75 -0.18 6.57
C LEU A 94 -6.57 1.27 6.12
N MET A 95 -7.24 1.67 5.04
CA MET A 95 -7.14 3.03 4.50
C MET A 95 -7.57 4.09 5.51
N LYS A 96 -8.60 3.82 6.31
CA LYS A 96 -9.06 4.73 7.37
C LYS A 96 -7.97 5.00 8.40
N TYR A 97 -7.25 3.97 8.84
CA TYR A 97 -6.14 4.12 9.79
C TYR A 97 -4.94 4.83 9.15
N VAL A 98 -4.61 4.50 7.91
CA VAL A 98 -3.53 5.14 7.16
C VAL A 98 -3.79 6.64 6.99
N ASP A 99 -5.00 7.03 6.58
CA ASP A 99 -5.34 8.44 6.40
C ASP A 99 -5.29 9.20 7.73
N MET A 100 -5.78 8.60 8.82
CA MET A 100 -5.65 9.19 10.17
C MET A 100 -4.18 9.37 10.59
N LEU A 101 -3.31 8.40 10.27
CA LEU A 101 -1.87 8.50 10.56
C LEU A 101 -1.20 9.60 9.75
N ILE A 102 -1.49 9.69 8.44
CA ILE A 102 -0.96 10.76 7.56
C ILE A 102 -1.48 12.13 8.00
N GLU A 103 -2.71 12.22 8.50
CA GLU A 103 -3.28 13.46 8.99
C GLU A 103 -2.55 13.96 10.26
N LYS A 104 -2.33 13.04 11.22
CA LYS A 104 -1.61 13.33 12.48
C LYS A 104 -0.13 13.62 12.24
N ALA A 105 0.51 12.87 11.36
CA ALA A 105 1.90 13.07 10.95
C ALA A 105 1.95 13.98 9.73
N SER A 106 1.71 15.29 9.94
CA SER A 106 1.62 16.29 8.86
C SER A 106 2.81 16.29 7.89
N PHE A 107 4.00 15.90 8.35
CA PHE A 107 5.21 15.77 7.53
C PHE A 107 5.12 14.66 6.47
N LEU A 108 4.20 13.69 6.61
CA LEU A 108 3.97 12.63 5.62
C LEU A 108 3.04 13.07 4.48
N LYS A 109 2.25 14.13 4.65
CA LYS A 109 1.30 14.61 3.63
C LYS A 109 1.96 14.86 2.26
N PRO A 110 3.14 15.51 2.17
CA PRO A 110 3.83 15.71 0.89
C PRO A 110 4.18 14.40 0.18
N LEU A 111 4.43 13.32 0.94
CA LEU A 111 4.78 12.01 0.40
C LEU A 111 3.62 11.40 -0.40
N PHE A 112 2.39 11.62 0.07
CA PHE A 112 1.17 11.09 -0.53
C PHE A 112 0.37 12.15 -1.31
N THR A 113 0.99 13.27 -1.70
CA THR A 113 0.34 14.24 -2.58
C THR A 113 0.55 13.82 -4.05
N PRO A 114 -0.51 13.68 -4.86
CA PRO A 114 -0.38 13.45 -6.31
C PRO A 114 0.42 14.56 -6.98
N LYS A 115 1.16 14.24 -8.05
CA LYS A 115 2.00 15.22 -8.77
C LYS A 115 1.69 15.36 -10.26
N ASN A 116 1.00 14.39 -10.88
CA ASN A 116 0.71 14.35 -12.31
C ASN A 116 -0.68 13.76 -12.57
#